data_AF-A0A938EX68-F1
#
_entry.id   AF-A0A938EX68-F1
#
_cell.length_a   1.000
_cell.length_b   1.000
_cell.length_c   1.000
_cell.angle_alpha   90.00
_cell.angle_beta   90.00
_cell.angle_gamma   90.00
#
_symmetry.space_group_name_H-M   'P 1'
#
loop_
_entity.id
_entity.type
_entity.pdbx_description
1 polymer ?
#
loop_
_entity_poly.entity_id
_entity_poly.type
_entity_poly.pdbx_seq_one_letter_code
_entity_poly.pdbx_strand_id
1 'polypeptide(L)'
;FMLTGFGRAEFLNAAAMSYRGLAAILPVIVFAPVYGRLSMLLMFSVHEPANPESSLSTAFRDKSNREVFILSFIYISVLFVAVCMFSQVVLFNSVIVPAFATPSGSSAGQAGNSGFLLSRFLFAGPVYGSGSGTETGANLVVGPVSDLLIDHWTGFIFIFFALKAIIVIISTLLFTAAAGKFFARRLKGITGDVIGGVCVLTEIFFLFANYIAIRLL
;
A
#
# COMPACT_ATOMS: atom_id res chain seq x y z
N PHE A 1 25.84 -33.38 -16.36
CA PHE A 1 25.96 -32.51 -15.17
C PHE A 1 25.95 -31.04 -15.62
N MET A 2 24.77 -30.47 -15.91
CA MET A 2 24.61 -29.05 -16.30
C MET A 2 23.14 -28.61 -16.15
N LEU A 3 22.50 -28.92 -15.02
CA LEU A 3 21.06 -28.66 -14.80
C LEU A 3 20.74 -28.11 -13.40
N THR A 4 21.71 -27.54 -12.68
CA THR A 4 21.54 -27.05 -11.30
C THR A 4 21.55 -25.52 -11.15
N GLY A 5 21.73 -24.75 -12.22
CA GLY A 5 21.82 -23.29 -12.15
C GLY A 5 20.52 -22.54 -12.45
N PHE A 6 19.73 -23.01 -13.42
CA PHE A 6 18.60 -22.25 -13.96
C PHE A 6 17.36 -22.26 -13.04
N GLY A 7 17.09 -23.37 -12.37
CA GLY A 7 15.92 -23.50 -11.49
C GLY A 7 16.03 -22.74 -10.15
N ARG A 8 17.25 -22.44 -9.68
CA ARG A 8 17.43 -21.79 -8.37
C ARG A 8 17.15 -20.28 -8.43
N ALA A 9 17.48 -19.63 -9.55
CA ALA A 9 17.18 -18.22 -9.77
C ALA A 9 15.68 -17.99 -10.00
N GLU A 10 15.00 -18.86 -10.75
CA GLU A 10 13.55 -18.77 -10.96
C GLU A 10 12.76 -19.10 -9.69
N PHE A 11 13.18 -20.08 -8.89
CA PHE A 11 12.53 -20.39 -7.62
C PHE A 11 12.71 -19.27 -6.59
N LEU A 12 13.90 -18.64 -6.55
CA LEU A 12 14.13 -17.46 -5.71
C LEU A 12 13.34 -16.24 -6.21
N ASN A 13 13.18 -16.05 -7.52
CA ASN A 13 12.32 -14.99 -8.07
C ASN A 13 10.83 -15.23 -7.80
N ALA A 14 10.36 -16.49 -7.86
CA ALA A 14 8.99 -16.86 -7.53
C ALA A 14 8.69 -16.70 -6.02
N ALA A 15 9.62 -17.14 -5.16
CA ALA A 15 9.56 -16.89 -3.72
C ALA A 15 9.65 -15.38 -3.41
N ALA A 16 10.42 -14.63 -4.22
CA ALA A 16 10.56 -13.20 -4.05
C ALA A 16 9.31 -12.40 -4.44
N MET A 17 8.63 -12.83 -5.50
CA MET A 17 7.30 -12.33 -5.85
C MET A 17 6.27 -12.62 -4.74
N SER A 18 6.40 -13.74 -4.02
CA SER A 18 5.48 -14.15 -2.95
C SER A 18 5.55 -13.25 -1.72
N TYR A 19 6.75 -12.92 -1.21
CA TYR A 19 6.88 -12.06 -0.01
C TYR A 19 6.41 -10.62 -0.29
N ARG A 20 6.58 -10.12 -1.52
CA ARG A 20 6.18 -8.76 -1.89
C ARG A 20 4.67 -8.60 -1.90
N GLY A 21 3.97 -9.56 -2.51
CA GLY A 21 2.51 -9.61 -2.45
C GLY A 21 2.00 -9.76 -1.03
N LEU A 22 2.66 -10.59 -0.22
CA LEU A 22 2.22 -10.86 1.15
C LEU A 22 2.35 -9.63 2.06
N ALA A 23 3.44 -8.88 1.98
CA ALA A 23 3.60 -7.65 2.75
C ALA A 23 2.54 -6.59 2.39
N ALA A 24 2.22 -6.43 1.10
CA ALA A 24 1.17 -5.51 0.66
C ALA A 24 -0.24 -5.94 1.08
N ILE A 25 -0.50 -7.26 1.15
CA ILE A 25 -1.82 -7.82 1.48
C ILE A 25 -2.04 -7.92 3.00
N LEU A 26 -0.97 -8.07 3.80
CA LEU A 26 -1.06 -8.27 5.25
C LEU A 26 -1.83 -7.13 5.96
N PRO A 27 -1.57 -5.83 5.71
CA PRO A 27 -2.37 -4.75 6.27
C PRO A 27 -3.86 -4.86 5.87
N VAL A 28 -4.13 -5.22 4.62
CA VAL A 28 -5.49 -5.34 4.10
C VAL A 28 -6.27 -6.41 4.85
N ILE A 29 -5.67 -7.59 5.08
CA ILE A 29 -6.29 -8.69 5.82
C ILE A 29 -6.53 -8.30 7.29
N VAL A 30 -5.56 -7.64 7.93
CA VAL A 30 -5.66 -7.24 9.34
C VAL A 30 -6.75 -6.18 9.55
N PHE A 31 -6.89 -5.23 8.62
CA PHE A 31 -7.84 -4.12 8.75
C PHE A 31 -9.24 -4.45 8.21
N ALA A 32 -9.40 -5.44 7.34
CA ALA A 32 -10.70 -5.87 6.82
C ALA A 32 -11.77 -6.09 7.92
N PRO A 33 -11.54 -6.94 8.95
CA PRO A 33 -12.55 -7.16 10.00
C PRO A 33 -12.81 -5.90 10.84
N VAL A 34 -11.83 -4.98 10.93
CA VAL A 34 -12.01 -3.71 11.64
C VAL A 34 -12.99 -2.82 10.88
N TYR A 35 -12.84 -2.71 9.56
CA TYR A 35 -13.79 -1.96 8.72
C TYR A 35 -15.18 -2.59 8.69
N GLY A 36 -15.27 -3.93 8.69
CA GLY A 36 -16.54 -4.64 8.88
C GLY A 36 -17.25 -4.19 10.16
N ARG A 37 -16.58 -4.28 11.31
CA ARG A 37 -17.15 -3.86 12.60
C ARG A 37 -17.49 -2.38 12.66
N LEU A 38 -16.66 -1.51 12.09
CA LEU A 38 -16.96 -0.08 11.99
C LEU A 38 -18.21 0.18 11.13
N SER A 39 -18.41 -0.58 10.06
CA SER A 39 -19.61 -0.48 9.22
C SER A 39 -20.89 -0.84 9.98
N MET A 40 -20.83 -1.84 10.86
CA MET A 40 -21.91 -2.23 11.77
C MET A 40 -22.27 -1.12 12.74
N LEU A 41 -21.28 -0.50 13.38
CA LEU A 41 -21.49 0.63 14.28
C LEU A 41 -22.05 1.86 13.55
N LEU A 42 -21.59 2.12 12.32
CA LEU A 42 -22.14 3.17 11.49
C LEU A 42 -23.63 2.93 11.21
N MET A 43 -24.04 1.69 10.95
CA MET A 43 -25.45 1.35 10.74
C MET A 43 -26.31 1.63 11.96
N PHE A 44 -25.85 1.24 13.15
CA PHE A 44 -26.56 1.53 14.40
C PHE A 44 -26.71 3.02 14.67
N SER A 45 -25.72 3.82 14.26
CA SER A 45 -25.75 5.27 14.48
C SER A 45 -26.71 6.01 13.54
N VAL A 46 -26.98 5.46 12.34
CA VAL A 46 -27.75 6.13 11.29
C VAL A 46 -29.21 5.67 11.25
N HIS A 47 -29.48 4.41 11.59
CA HIS A 47 -30.82 3.83 11.40
C HIS A 47 -31.44 3.43 12.73
N GLU A 48 -32.76 3.63 12.84
CA GLU A 48 -33.49 3.22 14.02
C GLU A 48 -33.61 1.68 14.09
N PRO A 49 -33.39 1.08 15.27
CA PRO A 49 -33.56 -0.35 15.43
C PRO A 49 -35.03 -0.73 15.27
N ALA A 50 -35.28 -1.91 14.71
CA ALA A 50 -36.64 -2.44 14.61
C ALA A 50 -37.30 -2.67 15.98
N ASN A 51 -36.49 -2.84 17.05
CA ASN A 51 -36.97 -3.07 18.40
C ASN A 51 -36.17 -2.24 19.43
N PRO A 52 -36.68 -1.09 19.90
CA PRO A 52 -35.92 -0.12 20.69
C PRO A 52 -35.71 -0.50 22.16
N GLU A 53 -36.55 -1.37 22.73
CA GLU A 53 -36.60 -1.63 24.18
C GLU A 53 -35.56 -2.63 24.70
N SER A 54 -34.92 -3.42 23.83
CA SER A 54 -34.01 -4.50 24.24
C SER A 54 -32.70 -4.59 23.43
N SER A 55 -32.41 -3.59 22.60
CA SER A 55 -31.30 -3.67 21.66
C SER A 55 -30.05 -2.93 22.15
N LEU A 56 -28.89 -3.58 22.04
CA LEU A 56 -27.55 -2.99 22.23
C LEU A 56 -27.31 -1.72 21.38
N SER A 57 -28.08 -1.54 20.31
CA SER A 57 -28.05 -0.35 19.46
C SER A 57 -28.38 0.95 20.21
N THR A 58 -29.17 0.89 21.28
CA THR A 58 -29.62 2.08 22.02
C THR A 58 -28.45 2.77 22.72
N ALA A 59 -27.45 2.00 23.18
CA ALA A 59 -26.21 2.54 23.76
C ALA A 59 -25.35 3.30 22.75
N PHE A 60 -25.37 2.92 21.47
CA PHE A 60 -24.60 3.60 20.41
C PHE A 60 -25.30 4.82 19.82
N ARG A 61 -26.53 5.12 20.26
CA ARG A 61 -27.33 6.25 19.78
C ARG A 61 -27.03 7.55 20.53
N ASP A 62 -26.41 7.47 21.70
CA ASP A 62 -25.99 8.65 22.46
C ASP A 62 -25.03 9.52 21.65
N LYS A 63 -25.28 10.83 21.66
CA LYS A 63 -24.53 11.81 20.84
C LYS A 63 -23.03 11.80 21.16
N SER A 64 -22.67 11.60 22.43
CA SER A 64 -21.27 11.45 22.86
C SER A 64 -20.61 10.23 22.24
N ASN A 65 -21.31 9.09 22.18
CA ASN A 65 -20.80 7.85 21.63
C ASN A 65 -20.60 7.94 20.11
N ARG A 66 -21.45 8.71 19.41
CA ARG A 66 -21.27 8.97 17.98
C ARG A 66 -20.00 9.77 17.67
N GLU A 67 -19.67 10.78 18.47
CA GLU A 67 -18.45 11.57 18.29
C GLU A 67 -17.19 10.71 18.52
N VAL A 68 -17.18 9.90 19.58
CA VAL A 68 -16.10 8.94 19.87
C VAL A 68 -15.95 7.92 18.74
N PHE A 69 -17.07 7.47 18.15
CA PHE A 69 -17.04 6.57 17.01
C PHE A 69 -16.41 7.21 15.77
N ILE A 70 -16.80 8.43 15.41
CA ILE A 70 -16.21 9.15 14.26
C ILE A 70 -14.71 9.35 14.47
N LEU A 71 -14.30 9.73 15.69
CA LEU A 71 -12.89 9.88 16.04
C LEU A 71 -12.12 8.55 15.88
N SER A 72 -12.70 7.45 16.35
CA SER A 72 -12.13 6.11 16.23
C SER A 72 -12.01 5.67 14.77
N PHE A 73 -13.01 5.97 13.94
CA PHE A 73 -13.00 5.68 12.50
C PHE A 73 -11.88 6.44 11.79
N ILE A 74 -11.73 7.74 12.08
CA ILE A 74 -10.66 8.58 11.53
C ILE A 74 -9.30 8.02 11.96
N TYR A 75 -9.14 7.68 13.24
CA TYR A 75 -7.88 7.15 13.78
C TYR A 75 -7.48 5.84 13.09
N ILE A 76 -8.41 4.89 12.95
CA ILE A 76 -8.17 3.61 12.25
C ILE A 76 -7.84 3.85 10.77
N SER A 77 -8.49 4.81 10.12
CA SER A 77 -8.22 5.14 8.72
C SER A 77 -6.83 5.74 8.51
N VAL A 78 -6.41 6.67 9.39
CA VAL A 78 -5.05 7.21 9.38
C VAL A 78 -4.02 6.12 9.64
N LEU A 79 -4.29 5.23 10.62
CA LEU A 79 -3.43 4.10 10.92
C LEU A 79 -3.30 3.15 9.73
N PHE A 80 -4.41 2.83 9.05
CA PHE A 80 -4.40 1.99 7.85
C PHE A 80 -3.55 2.61 6.74
N VAL A 81 -3.73 3.90 6.45
CA VAL A 81 -2.92 4.61 5.45
C VAL A 81 -1.44 4.58 5.84
N ALA A 82 -1.11 4.85 7.11
CA ALA A 82 0.26 4.82 7.60
C ALA A 82 0.91 3.44 7.48
N VAL A 83 0.20 2.36 7.84
CA VAL A 83 0.69 0.99 7.72
C VAL A 83 0.85 0.59 6.24
N CYS A 84 -0.09 0.98 5.37
CA CYS A 84 0.03 0.78 3.93
C CYS A 84 1.25 1.51 3.36
N MET A 85 1.48 2.77 3.74
CA MET A 85 2.67 3.52 3.32
C MET A 85 3.94 2.86 3.83
N PHE A 86 3.99 2.49 5.12
CA PHE A 86 5.15 1.83 5.72
C PHE A 86 5.47 0.50 5.03
N SER A 87 4.46 -0.32 4.74
CA SER A 87 4.65 -1.57 4.00
C SER A 87 5.27 -1.32 2.62
N GLN A 88 4.91 -0.23 1.93
CA GLN A 88 5.50 0.11 0.63
C GLN A 88 6.96 0.59 0.76
N VAL A 89 7.31 1.31 1.82
CA VAL A 89 8.71 1.69 2.09
C VAL A 89 9.59 0.46 2.27
N VAL A 90 9.13 -0.50 3.08
CA VAL A 90 9.85 -1.74 3.32
C VAL A 90 10.04 -2.51 2.01
N LEU A 91 8.98 -2.57 1.17
CA LEU A 91 9.06 -3.19 -0.14
C LEU A 91 10.06 -2.48 -1.05
N PHE A 92 10.01 -1.16 -1.15
CA PHE A 92 10.89 -0.36 -2.00
C PHE A 92 12.38 -0.51 -1.61
N ASN A 93 12.68 -0.42 -0.31
CA ASN A 93 14.03 -0.61 0.21
C ASN A 93 14.57 -2.02 -0.10
N SER A 94 13.71 -3.05 -0.04
CA SER A 94 14.10 -4.43 -0.37
C SER A 94 14.43 -4.64 -1.86
N VAL A 95 14.00 -3.75 -2.76
CA VAL A 95 14.29 -3.84 -4.20
C VAL A 95 15.63 -3.18 -4.55
N ILE A 96 15.93 -2.03 -3.93
CA ILE A 96 17.11 -1.23 -4.29
C ILE A 96 18.40 -1.88 -3.78
N VAL A 97 18.41 -2.40 -2.55
CA VAL A 97 19.63 -2.95 -1.92
C VAL A 97 20.26 -4.12 -2.70
N PRO A 98 19.50 -5.13 -3.19
CA PRO A 98 20.11 -6.24 -3.94
C PRO A 98 20.48 -5.89 -5.39
N ALA A 99 19.87 -4.88 -6.02
CA ALA A 99 20.23 -4.44 -7.37
C ALA A 99 21.64 -3.81 -7.45
N PHE A 100 22.18 -3.36 -6.32
CA PHE A 100 23.52 -2.79 -6.20
C PHE A 100 24.63 -3.79 -5.84
N ALA A 101 24.28 -5.03 -5.47
CA ALA A 101 25.20 -5.96 -4.85
C ALA A 101 25.74 -7.07 -5.78
N THR A 102 25.44 -7.04 -7.09
CA THR A 102 26.07 -7.97 -8.04
C THR A 102 27.20 -7.30 -8.82
N PRO A 103 28.46 -7.35 -8.33
CA PRO A 103 29.60 -7.24 -9.22
C PRO A 103 29.59 -8.50 -10.09
N SER A 104 29.14 -8.36 -11.34
CA SER A 104 29.46 -9.35 -12.37
C SER A 104 30.98 -9.42 -12.46
N GLY A 105 31.52 -10.62 -12.24
CA GLY A 105 32.94 -10.86 -12.10
C GLY A 105 33.79 -10.16 -13.15
N SER A 106 34.60 -9.20 -12.71
CA SER A 106 35.88 -8.90 -13.33
C SER A 106 36.97 -9.47 -12.43
N SER A 107 37.71 -10.37 -13.06
CA SER A 107 38.97 -10.98 -12.67
C SER A 107 39.85 -10.15 -11.72
N ALA A 108 40.45 -10.88 -10.77
CA ALA A 108 41.52 -10.50 -9.88
C ALA A 108 42.40 -9.34 -10.37
N GLY A 109 42.51 -8.31 -9.52
CA GLY A 109 43.59 -7.33 -9.59
C GLY A 109 43.14 -5.92 -9.93
N GLN A 110 42.44 -5.23 -9.02
CA GLN A 110 42.68 -3.80 -8.82
C GLN A 110 42.07 -3.31 -7.51
N ALA A 111 42.95 -2.73 -6.69
CA ALA A 111 42.62 -1.96 -5.52
C ALA A 111 41.96 -0.64 -5.91
N GLY A 112 41.00 -0.20 -5.11
CA GLY A 112 40.61 1.21 -5.01
C GLY A 112 39.19 1.55 -5.48
N ASN A 113 38.43 2.13 -4.55
CA ASN A 113 37.28 3.01 -4.73
C ASN A 113 35.88 2.43 -4.97
N SER A 114 35.20 2.29 -3.84
CA SER A 114 33.80 2.61 -3.58
C SER A 114 33.21 3.76 -4.43
N GLY A 115 32.01 3.52 -4.98
CA GLY A 115 30.97 4.57 -5.07
C GLY A 115 30.70 5.26 -6.42
N PHE A 116 30.91 4.62 -7.57
CA PHE A 116 30.78 5.32 -8.88
C PHE A 116 29.96 4.57 -9.95
N LEU A 117 28.76 4.05 -9.63
CA LEU A 117 27.89 3.45 -10.66
C LEU A 117 26.39 3.80 -10.54
N LEU A 118 26.02 4.89 -9.86
CA LEU A 118 24.64 5.41 -9.92
C LEU A 118 24.37 6.30 -11.15
N SER A 119 25.40 6.87 -11.77
CA SER A 119 25.25 7.90 -12.80
C SER A 119 25.19 7.38 -14.25
N ARG A 120 25.49 6.09 -14.51
CA ARG A 120 25.58 5.57 -15.88
C ARG A 120 24.28 5.00 -16.48
N PHE A 121 23.23 4.79 -15.69
CA PHE A 121 21.98 4.20 -16.20
C PHE A 121 20.90 5.20 -16.60
N LEU A 122 21.04 6.50 -16.29
CA LEU A 122 20.00 7.50 -16.59
C LEU A 122 20.33 8.48 -17.73
N PHE A 123 21.56 8.49 -18.25
CA PHE A 123 21.90 9.32 -19.42
C PHE A 123 22.87 8.60 -20.38
N ALA A 124 22.33 7.67 -21.17
CA ALA A 124 22.93 7.33 -22.46
C ALA A 124 22.50 8.41 -23.47
N GLY A 125 23.04 9.62 -23.33
CA GLY A 125 23.08 10.58 -24.43
C GLY A 125 24.04 10.06 -25.52
N PRO A 126 23.83 10.41 -26.80
CA PRO A 126 24.72 9.96 -27.87
C PRO A 126 26.12 10.55 -27.64
N VAL A 127 27.07 9.68 -27.36
CA VAL A 127 28.50 10.02 -27.32
C VAL A 127 28.94 10.25 -28.76
N TYR A 128 28.96 11.51 -29.20
CA TYR A 128 29.71 11.91 -30.38
C TYR A 128 31.20 11.89 -30.02
N GLY A 129 31.86 10.76 -30.32
CA GLY A 129 33.30 10.64 -30.24
C GLY A 129 33.97 11.25 -31.46
N SER A 130 34.82 12.26 -31.24
CA SER A 130 35.98 12.52 -32.11
C SER A 130 36.94 13.47 -31.40
N GLY A 131 38.20 13.05 -31.22
CA GLY A 131 39.30 13.94 -30.87
C GLY A 131 40.17 13.44 -29.72
N SER A 132 41.31 12.86 -30.09
CA SER A 132 42.44 12.51 -29.22
C SER A 132 42.98 13.70 -28.42
N GLY A 133 43.22 13.52 -27.13
CA GLY A 133 44.07 14.46 -26.38
C GLY A 133 43.93 14.34 -24.87
N THR A 134 45.01 13.85 -24.24
CA THR A 134 45.40 14.05 -22.82
C THR A 134 44.37 13.71 -21.75
N GLU A 135 44.61 12.61 -21.05
CA GLU A 135 43.92 12.17 -19.84
C GLU A 135 44.13 13.17 -18.69
N THR A 136 43.32 14.21 -18.62
CA THR A 136 43.03 14.90 -17.36
C THR A 136 41.95 14.10 -16.64
N GLY A 137 42.33 13.49 -15.51
CA GLY A 137 41.42 12.81 -14.59
C GLY A 137 40.40 13.79 -14.02
N ALA A 138 39.33 14.04 -14.77
CA ALA A 138 38.15 14.74 -14.30
C ALA A 138 37.38 13.78 -13.38
N ASN A 139 37.64 13.88 -12.07
CA ASN A 139 36.71 13.40 -11.06
C ASN A 139 35.41 14.17 -11.25
N LEU A 140 34.48 13.58 -12.00
CA LEU A 140 33.13 14.09 -12.17
C LEU A 140 32.42 13.88 -10.84
N VAL A 141 32.55 14.86 -9.95
CA VAL A 141 31.77 14.96 -8.73
C VAL A 141 30.31 14.99 -9.17
N VAL A 142 29.63 13.86 -9.03
CA VAL A 142 28.17 13.80 -9.18
C VAL A 142 27.63 14.68 -8.06
N GLY A 143 27.32 15.94 -8.43
CA GLY A 143 26.88 16.96 -7.50
C GLY A 143 25.49 16.68 -6.94
N PRO A 144 25.03 17.50 -5.98
CA PRO A 144 23.79 17.33 -5.19
C PRO A 144 22.47 17.28 -5.99
N VAL A 145 22.53 17.39 -7.32
CA VAL A 145 21.37 17.33 -8.22
C VAL A 145 20.77 15.92 -8.26
N SER A 146 21.59 14.86 -8.08
CA SER A 146 21.08 13.48 -8.01
C SER A 146 20.23 13.24 -6.77
N ASP A 147 20.61 13.82 -5.64
CA ASP A 147 19.93 13.60 -4.35
C ASP A 147 18.59 14.35 -4.33
N LEU A 148 18.57 15.59 -4.84
CA LEU A 148 17.34 16.38 -4.96
C LEU A 148 16.30 15.70 -5.87
N LEU A 149 16.74 15.10 -6.98
CA LEU A 149 15.83 14.42 -7.91
C LEU A 149 15.20 13.18 -7.27
N ILE A 150 15.99 12.39 -6.53
CA ILE A 150 15.52 11.18 -5.83
C ILE A 150 14.48 11.52 -4.75
N ASP A 151 14.67 12.62 -4.02
CA ASP A 151 13.71 13.08 -3.00
C ASP A 151 12.35 13.47 -3.60
N HIS A 152 12.34 14.13 -4.76
CA HIS A 152 11.09 14.48 -5.43
C HIS A 152 10.32 13.26 -5.94
N TRP A 153 11.01 12.25 -6.50
CA TRP A 153 10.35 11.03 -7.00
C TRP A 153 9.78 10.16 -5.88
N THR A 154 10.49 10.03 -4.77
CA THR A 154 9.99 9.26 -3.61
C THR A 154 8.75 9.91 -3.03
N GLY A 155 8.75 11.25 -2.85
CA GLY A 155 7.58 12.00 -2.40
C GLY A 155 6.34 11.80 -3.28
N PHE A 156 6.51 11.83 -4.61
CA PHE A 156 5.40 11.59 -5.54
C PHE A 156 4.80 10.18 -5.40
N ILE A 157 5.65 9.17 -5.26
CA ILE A 157 5.23 7.78 -5.06
C ILE A 157 4.42 7.64 -3.75
N PHE A 158 4.87 8.27 -2.66
CA PHE A 158 4.15 8.28 -1.39
C PHE A 158 2.74 8.89 -1.52
N ILE A 159 2.64 10.06 -2.13
CA ILE A 159 1.36 10.75 -2.33
C ILE A 159 0.41 9.86 -3.16
N PHE A 160 0.92 9.24 -4.21
CA PHE A 160 0.12 8.35 -5.06
C PHE A 160 -0.43 7.15 -4.27
N PHE A 161 0.37 6.50 -3.42
CA PHE A 161 -0.11 5.40 -2.58
C PHE A 161 -1.11 5.85 -1.51
N ALA A 162 -0.87 6.98 -0.86
CA ALA A 162 -1.81 7.54 0.10
C ALA A 162 -3.17 7.83 -0.55
N LEU A 163 -3.16 8.40 -1.76
CA LEU A 163 -4.36 8.68 -2.52
C LEU A 163 -5.15 7.39 -2.84
N LYS A 164 -4.47 6.30 -3.23
CA LYS A 164 -5.12 5.00 -3.45
C LYS A 164 -5.82 4.49 -2.19
N ALA A 165 -5.13 4.50 -1.06
CA ALA A 165 -5.71 4.04 0.20
C ALA A 165 -6.94 4.88 0.58
N ILE A 166 -6.88 6.21 0.40
CA ILE A 166 -8.01 7.12 0.64
C ILE A 166 -9.19 6.78 -0.29
N ILE A 167 -8.94 6.55 -1.58
CA ILE A 167 -10.00 6.17 -2.54
C ILE A 167 -10.71 4.88 -2.09
N VAL A 168 -9.95 3.88 -1.64
CA VAL A 168 -10.52 2.61 -1.15
C VAL A 168 -11.37 2.84 0.10
N ILE A 169 -10.91 3.66 1.05
CA ILE A 169 -11.67 4.00 2.26
C ILE A 169 -12.99 4.69 1.89
N ILE A 170 -12.93 5.71 1.03
CA ILE A 170 -14.12 6.46 0.59
C ILE A 170 -15.10 5.54 -0.14
N SER A 171 -14.60 4.70 -1.06
CA SER A 171 -15.43 3.74 -1.80
C SER A 171 -16.14 2.76 -0.84
N THR A 172 -15.42 2.26 0.17
CA THR A 172 -15.96 1.34 1.17
C THR A 172 -17.03 2.00 2.04
N LEU A 173 -16.82 3.26 2.43
CA LEU A 173 -17.82 4.06 3.15
C LEU A 173 -19.08 4.30 2.34
N LEU A 174 -18.93 4.68 1.06
CA LEU A 174 -20.06 4.89 0.15
C LEU A 174 -20.84 3.59 -0.05
N PHE A 175 -20.14 2.49 -0.25
CA PHE A 175 -20.74 1.16 -0.38
C PHE A 175 -21.53 0.78 0.88
N THR A 176 -20.91 0.95 2.06
CA THR A 176 -21.56 0.70 3.35
C THR A 176 -22.84 1.51 3.47
N ALA A 177 -22.77 2.83 3.25
CA ALA A 177 -23.93 3.71 3.35
C ALA A 177 -25.05 3.33 2.35
N ALA A 178 -24.69 2.95 1.13
CA ALA A 178 -25.63 2.50 0.11
C ALA A 178 -26.30 1.16 0.49
N ALA A 179 -25.51 0.18 0.94
CA ALA A 179 -25.99 -1.12 1.39
C ALA A 179 -26.94 -0.96 2.59
N GLY A 180 -26.55 -0.17 3.59
CA GLY A 180 -27.41 0.14 4.73
C GLY A 180 -28.74 0.75 4.33
N LYS A 181 -28.70 1.78 3.51
CA LYS A 181 -29.90 2.46 3.01
C LYS A 181 -30.80 1.52 2.21
N PHE A 182 -30.20 0.62 1.42
CA PHE A 182 -30.94 -0.39 0.66
C PHE A 182 -31.68 -1.36 1.58
N PHE A 183 -31.00 -1.93 2.58
CA PHE A 183 -31.62 -2.88 3.50
C PHE A 183 -32.65 -2.22 4.43
N ALA A 184 -32.35 -1.03 4.95
CA ALA A 184 -33.29 -0.28 5.78
C ALA A 184 -34.62 0.00 5.07
N ARG A 185 -34.57 0.34 3.77
CA ARG A 185 -35.78 0.54 2.95
C ARG A 185 -36.56 -0.74 2.72
N ARG A 186 -35.86 -1.87 2.56
CA ARG A 186 -36.49 -3.16 2.24
C ARG A 186 -37.16 -3.82 3.45
N LEU A 187 -36.60 -3.66 4.64
CA LEU A 187 -37.01 -4.42 5.82
C LEU A 187 -37.77 -3.57 6.86
N LYS A 188 -38.05 -2.29 6.57
CA LYS A 188 -38.75 -1.34 7.46
C LYS A 188 -38.14 -1.25 8.87
N GLY A 189 -36.84 -1.51 8.96
CA GLY A 189 -36.10 -1.60 10.21
C GLY A 189 -34.82 -2.39 9.99
N ILE A 190 -33.82 -2.17 10.84
CA ILE A 190 -32.58 -2.92 10.79
C ILE A 190 -32.58 -3.95 11.93
N THR A 191 -32.47 -5.22 11.57
CA THR A 191 -32.25 -6.34 12.50
C THR A 191 -30.76 -6.68 12.62
N GLY A 192 -30.36 -7.34 13.70
CA GLY A 192 -28.96 -7.74 13.92
C GLY A 192 -28.38 -8.57 12.77
N ASP A 193 -29.17 -9.49 12.20
CA ASP A 193 -28.74 -10.34 11.09
C ASP A 193 -28.43 -9.55 9.82
N VAL A 194 -29.22 -8.52 9.54
CA VAL A 194 -29.01 -7.63 8.39
C VAL A 194 -27.72 -6.85 8.55
N ILE A 195 -27.44 -6.37 9.76
CA ILE A 195 -26.18 -5.66 10.06
C ILE A 195 -24.99 -6.59 9.93
N GLY A 196 -25.11 -7.82 10.45
CA GLY A 196 -24.08 -8.85 10.27
C GLY A 196 -23.82 -9.15 8.79
N GLY A 197 -24.88 -9.25 7.99
CA GLY A 197 -24.79 -9.41 6.54
C GLY A 197 -24.09 -8.23 5.86
N VAL A 198 -24.45 -7.00 6.20
CA VAL A 198 -23.80 -5.79 5.67
C VAL A 198 -22.33 -5.71 6.10
N CYS A 199 -22.01 -6.12 7.34
CA CYS A 199 -20.63 -6.19 7.83
C CYS A 199 -19.77 -7.11 6.95
N VAL A 200 -20.21 -8.36 6.75
CA VAL A 200 -19.48 -9.32 5.91
C VAL A 200 -19.39 -8.84 4.46
N LEU A 201 -20.46 -8.25 3.93
CA LEU A 201 -20.47 -7.70 2.58
C LEU A 201 -19.45 -6.55 2.42
N THR A 202 -19.35 -5.67 3.41
CA THR A 202 -18.37 -4.58 3.45
C THR A 202 -16.94 -5.10 3.58
N GLU A 203 -16.70 -6.15 4.37
CA GLU A 203 -15.39 -6.80 4.46
C GLU A 203 -14.94 -7.36 3.10
N ILE A 204 -15.82 -8.11 2.43
CA ILE A 204 -15.54 -8.67 1.11
C ILE A 204 -15.30 -7.54 0.09
N PHE A 205 -16.12 -6.49 0.13
CA PHE A 205 -15.97 -5.34 -0.76
C PHE A 205 -14.65 -4.59 -0.50
N PHE A 206 -14.26 -4.39 0.76
CA PHE A 206 -12.99 -3.75 1.12
C PHE A 206 -11.80 -4.58 0.63
N LEU A 207 -11.82 -5.90 0.80
CA LEU A 207 -10.80 -6.80 0.26
C LEU A 207 -10.73 -6.71 -1.27
N PHE A 208 -11.88 -6.72 -1.94
CA PHE A 208 -11.96 -6.63 -3.39
C PHE A 208 -11.46 -5.28 -3.93
N ALA A 209 -11.85 -4.17 -3.30
CA ALA A 209 -11.41 -2.83 -3.65
C ALA A 209 -9.89 -2.66 -3.46
N ASN A 210 -9.33 -3.18 -2.37
CA ASN A 210 -7.88 -3.20 -2.16
C ASN A 210 -7.17 -4.08 -3.19
N TYR A 211 -7.72 -5.26 -3.51
CA TYR A 211 -7.16 -6.12 -4.56
C TYR A 211 -7.10 -5.41 -5.92
N ILE A 212 -8.17 -4.72 -6.29
CA ILE A 212 -8.20 -3.88 -7.49
C ILE A 212 -7.16 -2.77 -7.40
N ALA A 213 -7.08 -2.05 -6.28
CA ALA A 213 -6.14 -0.95 -6.09
C ALA A 213 -4.66 -1.39 -6.17
N ILE A 214 -4.36 -2.63 -5.76
CA ILE A 214 -3.02 -3.23 -5.88
C ILE A 214 -2.75 -3.67 -7.32
N ARG A 215 -3.76 -4.16 -8.05
CA ARG A 215 -3.56 -4.79 -9.38
C ARG A 215 -3.67 -3.82 -10.56
N LEU A 216 -4.55 -2.81 -10.49
CA LEU A 216 -4.90 -1.95 -11.63
C LEU A 216 -4.27 -0.55 -11.59
N LEU A 217 -3.70 -0.14 -10.45
CA LEU A 217 -3.21 1.21 -10.20
C LEU A 217 -1.78 1.17 -9.70
#